data_AF-A0A6L5NUL3-F1
#
_entry.id   AF-A0A6L5NUL3-F1
#
_cell.length_a   1.000
_cell.length_b   1.000
_cell.length_c   1.000
_cell.angle_alpha   90.00
_cell.angle_beta   90.00
_cell.angle_gamma   90.00
#
_symmetry.space_group_name_H-M   'P 1'
#
loop_
_entity.id
_entity.type
_entity.pdbx_description
1 polymer ?
#
loop_
_entity_poly.entity_id
_entity_poly.type
_entity_poly.pdbx_seq_one_letter_code
_entity_poly.pdbx_strand_id
1 'polypeptide(L)'
;MSVDTERELFHLNFIKPGEIQDFLSAQTYRPAITRAYDVIHELNNIPLQQLSTVPIRQGGTPHFSENGFPCIKSKQTRGILLSEKGHETVDPTHSKNKAIVHLEREDIVITRQGAGTIGRASIYLSNERSYITDSLFKISPNHAICDACYLVSFLRTNVGQRLIEKGVYGSTGQLNLSSSHIKMLPVFNVSMIAQKYVGNKIRQAEKMRAWSKILATKLDSFFLDYDLDDTGPIQLVSKASPQLLTHILTATTYKYEYVKNQENVRSQSSTKGIYDYLKSIANGYDEREDVEDGLPYVKVAHVRPGLIELNECSNVSYSSMNEASPKQVPKLGDLLLTRKGSFGIAAVVMEDENFLCSSEVFCCKPKNAALMPVLAWFLNSKAGQLQFKQFSTGTTMPGINQENLANIVIPDFTYWDVSKFNDIYKNFYLADRLSKALTTAAKIYVEEIIDGHLSEAEIVSAQQALDAGDDSLDRALLERMTAEGIDSEGEPLFDDIDQLYDLLDQAKQALDADDTMAEA
;
A
#
# COMPACT_ATOMS: atom_id res chain seq x y z
N MET A 1 7.24 6.87 7.00
CA MET A 1 6.93 8.23 6.51
C MET A 1 8.16 8.80 5.81
N SER A 2 8.07 10.00 5.22
CA SER A 2 9.27 10.71 4.73
C SER A 2 9.93 11.47 5.88
N VAL A 3 11.26 11.55 5.88
CA VAL A 3 11.97 12.17 7.01
C VAL A 3 11.87 13.69 7.05
N ASP A 4 11.47 14.34 5.95
CA ASP A 4 11.41 15.80 5.82
C ASP A 4 10.07 16.43 6.21
N THR A 5 9.13 15.65 6.74
CA THR A 5 7.75 16.07 7.05
C THR A 5 7.65 17.20 8.08
N GLU A 6 8.60 17.30 8.99
CA GLU A 6 8.60 18.29 10.08
C GLU A 6 9.65 19.41 9.86
N ARG A 7 10.22 19.48 8.66
CA ARG A 7 11.16 20.52 8.27
C ARG A 7 10.40 21.86 8.18
N GLU A 8 11.07 22.98 8.48
CA GLU A 8 10.52 24.36 8.44
C GLU A 8 9.80 24.85 9.72
N LEU A 9 9.67 24.05 10.77
CA LEU A 9 9.24 24.53 12.09
C LEU A 9 10.39 25.25 12.84
N PHE A 10 10.06 26.27 13.63
CA PHE A 10 11.03 26.99 14.46
C PHE A 10 11.41 26.15 15.69
N HIS A 11 12.70 25.86 15.84
CA HIS A 11 13.22 25.09 16.95
C HIS A 11 14.49 25.74 17.50
N LEU A 12 14.63 25.73 18.84
CA LEU A 12 15.87 26.03 19.53
C LEU A 12 16.43 24.72 20.10
N ASN A 13 17.72 24.46 19.86
CA ASN A 13 18.40 23.30 20.42
C ASN A 13 19.85 23.66 20.78
N PHE A 14 20.40 23.01 21.81
CA PHE A 14 21.78 23.17 22.26
C PHE A 14 22.55 21.88 22.01
N ILE A 15 23.73 21.98 21.39
CA ILE A 15 24.48 20.83 20.91
C ILE A 15 25.93 20.98 21.29
N LYS A 16 26.57 19.89 21.71
CA LYS A 16 27.99 19.92 22.06
C LYS A 16 28.84 20.01 20.79
N PRO A 17 29.99 20.72 20.80
CA PRO A 17 30.85 20.82 19.63
C PRO A 17 31.26 19.48 19.00
N GLY A 18 31.37 18.40 19.79
CA GLY A 18 31.71 17.06 19.31
C GLY A 18 30.57 16.30 18.61
N GLU A 19 29.32 16.78 18.71
CA GLU A 19 28.13 16.16 18.09
C GLU A 19 27.84 16.76 16.70
N ILE A 20 28.67 17.71 16.26
CA ILE A 20 28.58 18.37 14.97
C ILE A 20 29.12 17.44 13.86
N GLN A 21 28.30 17.21 12.84
CA GLN A 21 28.61 16.42 11.65
C GLN A 21 28.67 17.29 10.37
N ASP A 22 28.57 16.65 9.21
CA ASP A 22 28.74 17.20 7.85
C ASP A 22 27.95 18.49 7.55
N PHE A 23 26.81 18.72 8.21
CA PHE A 23 25.94 19.86 7.96
C PHE A 23 25.73 20.71 9.21
N LEU A 24 25.94 22.02 9.07
CA LEU A 24 25.67 23.03 10.09
C LEU A 24 24.34 23.73 9.77
N SER A 25 23.22 23.04 10.00
CA SER A 25 21.88 23.60 9.79
C SER A 25 20.99 23.38 11.00
N ALA A 26 20.11 24.32 11.31
CA ALA A 26 19.12 24.16 12.39
C ALA A 26 18.23 22.92 12.18
N GLN A 27 17.98 22.56 10.92
CA GLN A 27 17.18 21.38 10.55
C GLN A 27 17.89 20.06 10.88
N THR A 28 19.21 19.99 10.70
CA THR A 28 20.05 18.81 11.05
C THR A 28 20.05 18.49 12.55
N TYR A 29 19.64 19.47 13.35
CA TYR A 29 19.93 19.57 14.77
C TYR A 29 18.68 19.86 15.59
N ARG A 30 17.52 19.49 15.07
CA ARG A 30 16.25 19.60 15.79
C ARG A 30 16.27 18.73 17.05
N PRO A 31 15.58 19.12 18.14
CA PRO A 31 15.58 18.35 19.38
C PRO A 31 15.20 16.87 19.21
N ALA A 32 14.24 16.57 18.33
CA ALA A 32 13.84 15.19 18.05
C ALA A 32 14.99 14.35 17.42
N ILE A 33 15.79 14.96 16.55
CA ILE A 33 16.94 14.30 15.90
C ILE A 33 18.07 14.06 16.90
N THR A 34 18.38 15.06 17.74
CA THR A 34 19.47 14.89 18.73
C THR A 34 19.08 13.89 19.80
N ARG A 35 17.83 13.89 20.28
CA ARG A 35 17.34 12.85 21.21
C ARG A 35 17.44 11.45 20.61
N ALA A 36 16.98 11.26 19.37
CA ALA A 36 17.08 9.98 18.69
C ALA A 36 18.54 9.51 18.55
N TYR A 37 19.46 10.44 18.28
CA TYR A 37 20.90 10.16 18.24
C TYR A 37 21.43 9.74 19.60
N ASP A 38 21.14 10.49 20.66
CA ASP A 38 21.63 10.22 22.01
C ASP A 38 21.14 8.86 22.52
N VAL A 39 19.84 8.56 22.36
CA VAL A 39 19.24 7.28 22.75
C VAL A 39 19.96 6.10 22.09
N ILE A 40 20.14 6.12 20.78
CA ILE A 40 20.80 5.00 20.07
C ILE A 40 22.30 4.93 20.38
N HIS A 41 22.96 6.05 20.65
CA HIS A 41 24.38 6.08 20.96
C HIS A 41 24.70 5.49 22.35
N GLU A 42 23.76 5.59 23.29
CA GLU A 42 23.84 4.95 24.62
C GLU A 42 23.53 3.45 24.58
N LEU A 43 22.84 2.99 23.54
CA LEU A 43 22.52 1.58 23.29
C LEU A 43 23.59 0.89 22.42
N ASN A 44 23.56 -0.46 22.42
CA ASN A 44 24.39 -1.24 21.52
C ASN A 44 24.03 -0.92 20.06
N ASN A 45 24.98 -0.40 19.29
CA ASN A 45 24.74 0.01 17.91
C ASN A 45 25.91 -0.35 16.99
N ILE A 46 25.59 -0.53 15.71
CA ILE A 46 26.54 -0.86 14.64
C ILE A 46 26.32 0.12 13.47
N PRO A 47 27.37 0.72 12.89
CA PRO A 47 27.21 1.56 11.69
C PRO A 47 26.59 0.78 10.52
N LEU A 48 25.62 1.38 9.83
CA LEU A 48 24.86 0.73 8.75
C LEU A 48 25.74 0.11 7.65
N GLN A 49 26.87 0.75 7.30
CA GLN A 49 27.79 0.19 6.31
C GLN A 49 28.42 -1.14 6.74
N GLN A 50 28.63 -1.37 8.05
CA GLN A 50 29.18 -2.64 8.55
C GLN A 50 28.18 -3.79 8.42
N LEU A 51 26.87 -3.49 8.40
CA LEU A 51 25.80 -4.47 8.18
C LEU A 51 25.59 -4.80 6.71
N SER A 52 26.30 -4.16 5.78
CA SER A 52 26.18 -4.38 4.33
C SER A 52 27.40 -5.10 3.77
N THR A 53 27.18 -6.13 2.94
CA THR A 53 28.26 -6.90 2.29
C THR A 53 29.02 -6.09 1.23
N VAL A 54 28.36 -5.09 0.66
CA VAL A 54 28.93 -4.16 -0.33
C VAL A 54 28.82 -2.70 0.15
N PRO A 55 29.66 -1.78 -0.37
CA PRO A 55 29.53 -0.36 -0.09
C PRO A 55 28.13 0.16 -0.46
N ILE A 56 27.47 0.82 0.50
CA ILE A 56 26.17 1.46 0.29
C ILE A 56 26.36 2.58 -0.73
N ARG A 57 25.65 2.49 -1.84
CA ARG A 57 25.78 3.40 -2.98
C ARG A 57 24.45 3.59 -3.69
N GLN A 58 24.36 4.71 -4.40
CA GLN A 58 23.18 5.02 -5.21
C GLN A 58 23.14 4.17 -6.48
N GLY A 59 21.94 4.03 -7.06
CA GLY A 59 21.78 3.50 -8.41
C GLY A 59 22.35 4.43 -9.51
N GLY A 60 22.27 3.98 -10.76
CA GLY A 60 22.57 4.80 -11.93
C GLY A 60 21.31 5.46 -12.49
N THR A 61 21.45 6.60 -13.16
CA THR A 61 20.37 7.20 -13.95
C THR A 61 20.09 6.33 -15.18
N PRO A 62 18.93 5.66 -15.28
CA PRO A 62 18.68 4.75 -16.40
C PRO A 62 18.17 5.48 -17.64
N HIS A 63 18.37 4.84 -18.78
CA HIS A 63 17.59 5.06 -19.98
C HIS A 63 16.46 4.04 -20.02
N PHE A 64 15.21 4.52 -19.88
CA PHE A 64 14.03 3.67 -19.94
C PHE A 64 13.78 3.13 -21.35
N SER A 65 13.12 1.99 -21.40
CA SER A 65 12.71 1.32 -22.63
C SER A 65 11.27 0.81 -22.47
N GLU A 66 10.61 0.43 -23.56
CA GLU A 66 9.30 -0.22 -23.47
C GLU A 66 9.44 -1.67 -23.00
N ASN A 67 10.48 -2.35 -23.46
CA ASN A 67 10.82 -3.73 -23.09
C ASN A 67 12.01 -3.75 -22.14
N GLY A 68 12.00 -4.68 -21.19
CA GLY A 68 13.12 -4.87 -20.26
C GLY A 68 12.66 -5.28 -18.88
N PHE A 69 13.50 -5.00 -17.90
CA PHE A 69 13.27 -5.35 -16.50
C PHE A 69 12.70 -4.17 -15.71
N PRO A 70 11.91 -4.40 -14.65
CA PRO A 70 11.44 -3.33 -13.77
C PRO A 70 12.55 -2.42 -13.26
N CYS A 71 12.28 -1.12 -13.19
CA CYS A 71 13.16 -0.12 -12.60
C CYS A 71 12.45 0.68 -11.51
N ILE A 72 12.86 0.43 -10.27
CA ILE A 72 12.32 0.97 -9.03
C ILE A 72 12.77 2.42 -8.82
N LYS A 73 11.81 3.27 -8.44
CA LYS A 73 12.00 4.69 -8.10
C LYS A 73 11.48 4.97 -6.69
N SER A 74 11.72 6.17 -6.19
CA SER A 74 11.22 6.64 -4.89
C SER A 74 9.72 6.41 -4.67
N LYS A 75 8.88 6.51 -5.71
CA LYS A 75 7.43 6.26 -5.63
C LYS A 75 7.05 4.86 -5.15
N GLN A 76 7.93 3.85 -5.34
CA GLN A 76 7.71 2.46 -4.90
C GLN A 76 8.05 2.23 -3.42
N THR A 77 8.68 3.18 -2.73
CA THR A 77 9.21 3.02 -1.36
C THR A 77 8.22 3.44 -0.26
N ARG A 78 6.91 3.45 -0.54
CA ARG A 78 5.90 3.93 0.44
C ARG A 78 5.85 3.06 1.70
N GLY A 79 5.77 1.74 1.54
CA GLY A 79 5.71 0.77 2.63
C GLY A 79 7.08 0.21 3.04
N ILE A 80 7.11 -0.61 4.10
CA ILE A 80 8.29 -1.46 4.42
C ILE A 80 8.51 -2.46 3.29
N LEU A 81 7.46 -3.13 2.83
CA LEU A 81 7.51 -3.98 1.64
C LEU A 81 7.60 -3.09 0.39
N LEU A 82 8.60 -3.33 -0.46
CA LEU A 82 8.76 -2.57 -1.69
C LEU A 82 7.58 -2.85 -2.64
N SER A 83 6.98 -1.78 -3.18
CA SER A 83 5.94 -1.92 -4.20
C SER A 83 6.56 -2.31 -5.54
N GLU A 84 6.04 -3.37 -6.15
CA GLU A 84 6.41 -3.81 -7.51
C GLU A 84 5.44 -3.24 -8.56
N LYS A 85 4.54 -2.33 -8.21
CA LYS A 85 3.57 -1.77 -9.16
C LYS A 85 4.02 -0.43 -9.71
N GLY A 86 3.64 -0.15 -10.96
CA GLY A 86 3.80 1.16 -11.60
C GLY A 86 5.26 1.57 -11.81
N HIS A 87 6.16 0.61 -12.05
CA HIS A 87 7.54 0.88 -12.45
C HIS A 87 7.63 1.13 -13.96
N GLU A 88 8.70 1.80 -14.38
CA GLU A 88 9.13 1.79 -15.78
C GLU A 88 10.06 0.59 -16.00
N THR A 89 10.36 0.27 -17.25
CA THR A 89 11.28 -0.82 -17.60
C THR A 89 12.59 -0.30 -18.17
N VAL A 90 13.65 -1.08 -17.99
CA VAL A 90 15.01 -0.77 -18.47
C VAL A 90 15.63 -1.99 -19.13
N ASP A 91 16.31 -1.76 -20.26
CA ASP A 91 17.17 -2.75 -20.89
C ASP A 91 18.60 -2.63 -20.35
N PRO A 92 19.10 -3.61 -19.56
CA PRO A 92 20.44 -3.58 -19.01
C PRO A 92 21.55 -3.71 -20.06
N THR A 93 21.23 -4.19 -21.26
CA THR A 93 22.20 -4.32 -22.36
C THR A 93 22.39 -3.01 -23.13
N HIS A 94 21.51 -2.04 -22.92
CA HIS A 94 21.57 -0.74 -23.57
C HIS A 94 22.86 0.01 -23.20
N SER A 95 23.51 0.62 -24.20
CA SER A 95 24.83 1.25 -24.05
C SER A 95 24.90 2.38 -22.99
N LYS A 96 23.76 3.00 -22.68
CA LYS A 96 23.62 4.05 -21.64
C LYS A 96 23.35 3.51 -20.23
N ASN A 97 23.08 2.22 -20.07
CA ASN A 97 22.67 1.60 -18.80
C ASN A 97 23.82 0.89 -18.06
N LYS A 98 25.08 1.25 -18.31
CA LYS A 98 26.25 0.55 -17.75
C LYS A 98 26.39 0.65 -16.22
N ALA A 99 25.77 1.64 -15.59
CA ALA A 99 25.88 1.93 -14.16
C ALA A 99 24.62 1.59 -13.35
N ILE A 100 23.60 1.00 -13.97
CA ILE A 100 22.40 0.59 -13.24
C ILE A 100 22.73 -0.57 -12.30
N VAL A 101 22.05 -0.60 -11.17
CA VAL A 101 22.28 -1.60 -10.12
C VAL A 101 21.01 -2.42 -10.00
N HIS A 102 21.14 -3.74 -10.02
CA HIS A 102 20.03 -4.65 -9.79
C HIS A 102 19.86 -4.95 -8.31
N LEU A 103 18.63 -5.28 -7.93
CA LEU A 103 18.26 -5.78 -6.61
C LEU A 103 18.35 -7.31 -6.59
N GLU A 104 18.77 -7.81 -5.46
CA GLU A 104 18.67 -9.21 -5.04
C GLU A 104 17.65 -9.29 -3.89
N ARG A 105 17.06 -10.47 -3.70
CA ARG A 105 16.13 -10.71 -2.60
C ARG A 105 16.79 -10.33 -1.26
N GLU A 106 16.03 -9.67 -0.40
CA GLU A 106 16.43 -9.08 0.88
C GLU A 106 17.36 -7.85 0.81
N ASP A 107 17.64 -7.31 -0.38
CA ASP A 107 18.20 -5.96 -0.48
C ASP A 107 17.23 -4.92 0.08
N ILE A 108 17.79 -3.87 0.70
CA ILE A 108 17.04 -2.73 1.20
C ILE A 108 17.38 -1.51 0.34
N VAL A 109 16.34 -0.74 0.00
CA VAL A 109 16.49 0.56 -0.65
C VAL A 109 16.12 1.69 0.30
N ILE A 110 16.87 2.80 0.24
CA ILE A 110 16.53 4.04 0.95
C ILE A 110 16.40 5.16 -0.07
N THR A 111 15.29 5.89 -0.05
CA THR A 111 15.10 7.04 -0.93
C THR A 111 16.09 8.14 -0.59
N ARG A 112 16.95 8.45 -1.56
CA ARG A 112 18.03 9.44 -1.46
C ARG A 112 17.57 10.85 -1.82
N GLN A 113 16.67 10.98 -2.80
CA GLN A 113 16.28 12.26 -3.38
C GLN A 113 14.76 12.41 -3.49
N GLY A 114 14.26 13.59 -3.16
CA GLY A 114 12.87 13.99 -3.38
C GLY A 114 12.16 14.42 -2.11
N ALA A 115 11.64 15.66 -2.10
CA ALA A 115 10.82 16.16 -0.99
C ALA A 115 9.57 15.30 -0.81
N GLY A 116 9.20 15.02 0.44
CA GLY A 116 8.11 14.14 0.81
C GLY A 116 8.36 12.65 0.55
N THR A 117 9.53 12.25 0.04
CA THR A 117 9.90 10.83 -0.14
C THR A 117 11.24 10.43 0.46
N ILE A 118 12.12 11.40 0.76
CA ILE A 118 13.47 11.16 1.25
C ILE A 118 13.48 10.35 2.56
N GLY A 119 14.46 9.47 2.68
CA GLY A 119 14.68 8.61 3.86
C GLY A 119 13.73 7.43 4.02
N ARG A 120 12.73 7.27 3.15
CA ARG A 120 11.89 6.07 3.12
C ARG A 120 12.72 4.83 2.82
N ALA A 121 12.69 3.86 3.73
CA ALA A 121 13.34 2.57 3.57
C ALA A 121 12.31 1.47 3.19
N SER A 122 12.69 0.58 2.28
CA SER A 122 11.88 -0.58 1.88
C SER A 122 12.76 -1.79 1.57
N ILE A 123 12.26 -2.99 1.85
CA ILE A 123 12.93 -4.26 1.56
C ILE A 123 12.38 -4.89 0.28
N TYR A 124 13.26 -5.47 -0.52
CA TYR A 124 12.92 -6.19 -1.73
C TYR A 124 12.77 -7.68 -1.45
N LEU A 125 11.55 -8.22 -1.53
CA LEU A 125 11.26 -9.64 -1.27
C LEU A 125 10.71 -10.38 -2.50
N SER A 126 10.84 -9.80 -3.70
CA SER A 126 10.52 -10.49 -4.94
C SER A 126 11.75 -11.21 -5.51
N ASN A 127 11.50 -12.22 -6.33
CA ASN A 127 12.52 -12.96 -7.07
C ASN A 127 12.67 -12.43 -8.51
N GLU A 128 11.88 -11.43 -8.90
CA GLU A 128 11.97 -10.81 -10.21
C GLU A 128 13.30 -10.05 -10.35
N ARG A 129 13.90 -10.06 -11.54
CA ARG A 129 15.10 -9.25 -11.74
C ARG A 129 14.71 -7.78 -11.87
N SER A 130 15.00 -6.97 -10.86
CA SER A 130 14.65 -5.54 -10.83
C SER A 130 15.88 -4.64 -10.69
N TYR A 131 15.80 -3.40 -11.16
CA TYR A 131 16.85 -2.39 -11.09
C TYR A 131 16.42 -1.17 -10.27
N ILE A 132 17.37 -0.37 -9.79
CA ILE A 132 17.09 0.90 -9.11
C ILE A 132 17.62 2.10 -9.88
N THR A 133 16.96 3.23 -9.68
CA THR A 133 17.44 4.55 -10.13
C THR A 133 18.43 5.17 -9.14
N ASP A 134 19.09 6.24 -9.59
CA ASP A 134 19.94 7.14 -8.78
C ASP A 134 19.20 7.87 -7.62
N SER A 135 17.87 7.84 -7.63
CA SER A 135 17.04 8.34 -6.53
C SER A 135 17.06 7.45 -5.28
N LEU A 136 17.69 6.26 -5.34
CA LEU A 136 17.72 5.27 -4.27
C LEU A 136 19.16 4.88 -3.91
N PHE A 137 19.43 4.71 -2.61
CA PHE A 137 20.57 3.94 -2.11
C PHE A 137 20.20 2.46 -2.03
N LYS A 138 21.14 1.55 -2.35
CA LYS A 138 21.02 0.11 -2.11
C LYS A 138 21.90 -0.31 -0.92
N ILE A 139 21.35 -1.16 -0.08
CA ILE A 139 22.01 -1.87 1.03
C ILE A 139 21.83 -3.36 0.75
N SER A 140 22.91 -4.14 0.84
CA SER A 140 22.87 -5.60 0.73
C SER A 140 23.22 -6.20 2.08
N PRO A 141 22.24 -6.51 2.93
CA PRO A 141 22.48 -6.95 4.30
C PRO A 141 23.40 -8.17 4.39
N ASN A 142 24.30 -8.18 5.37
CA ASN A 142 25.13 -9.34 5.69
C ASN A 142 24.39 -10.27 6.66
N HIS A 143 23.75 -11.30 6.12
CA HIS A 143 22.94 -12.26 6.87
C HIS A 143 23.70 -13.01 7.98
N ALA A 144 25.04 -13.00 7.98
CA ALA A 144 25.82 -13.58 9.05
C ALA A 144 25.77 -12.77 10.36
N ILE A 145 25.42 -11.48 10.29
CA ILE A 145 25.47 -10.54 11.43
C ILE A 145 24.21 -9.68 11.57
N CYS A 146 23.25 -9.76 10.64
CA CYS A 146 22.02 -8.97 10.68
C CYS A 146 20.88 -9.65 9.91
N ASP A 147 19.66 -9.56 10.43
CA ASP A 147 18.44 -9.92 9.70
C ASP A 147 17.95 -8.70 8.87
N ALA A 148 17.81 -8.88 7.56
CA ALA A 148 17.40 -7.80 6.64
C ALA A 148 16.01 -7.23 6.97
N CYS A 149 15.07 -8.08 7.39
CA CYS A 149 13.72 -7.68 7.75
C CYS A 149 13.69 -6.91 9.08
N TYR A 150 14.54 -7.26 10.04
CA TYR A 150 14.77 -6.42 11.23
C TYR A 150 15.37 -5.07 10.85
N LEU A 151 16.41 -5.07 10.01
CA LEU A 151 17.10 -3.84 9.62
C LEU A 151 16.16 -2.82 8.97
N VAL A 152 15.31 -3.24 8.03
CA VAL A 152 14.32 -2.34 7.43
C VAL A 152 13.28 -1.86 8.44
N SER A 153 12.91 -2.69 9.42
CA SER A 153 11.97 -2.32 10.49
C SER A 153 12.58 -1.24 11.38
N PHE A 154 13.82 -1.40 11.82
CA PHE A 154 14.58 -0.37 12.54
C PHE A 154 14.64 0.95 11.76
N LEU A 155 15.02 0.88 10.47
CA LEU A 155 15.11 2.07 9.62
C LEU A 155 13.76 2.79 9.48
N ARG A 156 12.64 2.13 9.79
CA ARG A 156 11.27 2.66 9.68
C ARG A 156 10.63 3.06 11.01
N THR A 157 11.31 2.83 12.12
CA THR A 157 10.95 3.41 13.43
C THR A 157 11.06 4.94 13.42
N ASN A 158 10.41 5.60 14.37
CA ASN A 158 10.56 7.04 14.58
C ASN A 158 12.04 7.41 14.75
N VAL A 159 12.74 6.72 15.66
CA VAL A 159 14.17 6.92 15.95
C VAL A 159 15.02 6.72 14.69
N GLY A 160 14.83 5.62 13.95
CA GLY A 160 15.55 5.35 12.71
C GLY A 160 15.33 6.43 11.64
N GLN A 161 14.10 6.92 11.49
CA GLN A 161 13.78 8.00 10.56
C GLN A 161 14.40 9.34 10.98
N ARG A 162 14.41 9.67 12.27
CA ARG A 162 15.10 10.86 12.80
C ARG A 162 16.62 10.79 12.60
N LEU A 163 17.22 9.61 12.74
CA LEU A 163 18.63 9.39 12.43
C LEU A 163 18.91 9.63 10.94
N ILE A 164 18.08 9.10 10.03
CA ILE A 164 18.23 9.34 8.59
C ILE A 164 18.07 10.84 8.25
N GLU A 165 17.13 11.53 8.89
CA GLU A 165 16.87 12.97 8.71
C GLU A 165 18.11 13.83 8.95
N LYS A 166 18.95 13.45 9.91
CA LYS A 166 20.19 14.14 10.25
C LYS A 166 21.13 14.30 9.03
N GLY A 167 21.09 13.35 8.08
CA GLY A 167 21.89 13.39 6.85
C GLY A 167 21.27 14.16 5.68
N VAL A 168 20.10 14.74 5.84
CA VAL A 168 19.37 15.42 4.76
C VAL A 168 19.85 16.86 4.59
N TYR A 169 20.11 17.25 3.35
CA TYR A 169 20.53 18.60 2.95
C TYR A 169 19.83 19.04 1.65
N GLY A 170 20.05 20.29 1.24
CA GLY A 170 19.43 20.91 0.07
C GLY A 170 18.32 21.89 0.41
N SER A 171 17.65 22.46 -0.60
CA SER A 171 16.53 23.40 -0.48
C SER A 171 15.19 22.73 -0.78
N THR A 172 14.07 23.40 -0.45
CA THR A 172 12.70 22.90 -0.67
C THR A 172 12.51 22.44 -2.12
N GLY A 173 12.11 21.18 -2.30
CA GLY A 173 11.96 20.52 -3.62
C GLY A 173 13.21 19.81 -4.17
N GLN A 174 14.42 20.07 -3.64
CA GLN A 174 15.68 19.45 -4.07
C GLN A 174 16.46 18.85 -2.88
N LEU A 175 15.76 18.09 -2.04
CA LEU A 175 16.37 17.42 -0.90
C LEU A 175 17.19 16.20 -1.33
N ASN A 176 18.34 16.03 -0.71
CA ASN A 176 19.27 14.93 -0.91
C ASN A 176 19.74 14.36 0.44
N LEU A 177 20.00 13.06 0.47
CA LEU A 177 20.56 12.35 1.62
C LEU A 177 22.06 12.10 1.40
N SER A 178 22.87 12.45 2.40
CA SER A 178 24.33 12.30 2.35
C SER A 178 24.78 10.85 2.35
N SER A 179 25.68 10.50 1.42
CA SER A 179 26.27 9.15 1.34
C SER A 179 27.27 8.86 2.47
N SER A 180 27.99 9.85 2.99
CA SER A 180 28.84 9.69 4.17
C SER A 180 27.98 9.39 5.40
N HIS A 181 26.94 10.20 5.59
CA HIS A 181 26.03 10.05 6.72
C HIS A 181 25.33 8.69 6.72
N ILE A 182 24.73 8.26 5.59
CA ILE A 182 23.99 6.99 5.55
C ILE A 182 24.88 5.78 5.86
N LYS A 183 26.18 5.83 5.52
CA LYS A 183 27.13 4.77 5.84
C LYS A 183 27.46 4.69 7.34
N MET A 184 27.45 5.84 8.01
CA MET A 184 27.77 5.97 9.44
C MET A 184 26.53 5.94 10.34
N LEU A 185 25.33 5.83 9.78
CA LEU A 185 24.09 5.80 10.54
C LEU A 185 24.14 4.67 11.59
N PRO A 186 24.01 4.98 12.89
CA PRO A 186 24.06 3.97 13.93
C PRO A 186 22.76 3.16 13.93
N VAL A 187 22.88 1.84 13.79
CA VAL A 187 21.75 0.91 13.81
C VAL A 187 21.70 0.20 15.15
N PHE A 188 20.55 0.25 15.82
CA PHE A 188 20.33 -0.46 17.08
C PHE A 188 20.52 -1.97 16.88
N ASN A 189 21.36 -2.59 17.70
CA ASN A 189 21.78 -3.98 17.53
C ASN A 189 21.41 -4.84 18.74
N VAL A 190 20.44 -5.72 18.52
CA VAL A 190 20.02 -6.81 19.43
C VAL A 190 20.53 -8.16 18.90
N SER A 191 20.40 -9.23 19.68
CA SER A 191 20.78 -10.58 19.27
C SER A 191 20.07 -11.03 18.00
N MET A 192 20.74 -11.90 17.23
CA MET A 192 20.19 -12.46 15.98
C MET A 192 18.85 -13.19 16.18
N ILE A 193 18.60 -13.76 17.38
CA ILE A 193 17.32 -14.41 17.69
C ILE A 193 16.20 -13.36 17.80
N ALA A 194 16.47 -12.23 18.47
CA ALA A 194 15.50 -11.14 18.55
C ALA A 194 15.28 -10.48 17.18
N GLN A 195 16.33 -10.28 16.40
CA GLN A 195 16.21 -9.79 15.02
C GLN A 195 15.36 -10.74 14.16
N LYS A 196 15.56 -12.05 14.27
CA LYS A 196 14.76 -13.06 13.56
C LYS A 196 13.27 -12.97 13.93
N TYR A 197 12.93 -12.80 15.21
CA TYR A 197 11.54 -12.65 15.66
C TYR A 197 10.82 -11.48 14.98
N VAL A 198 11.43 -10.29 15.06
CA VAL A 198 10.91 -9.08 14.43
C VAL A 198 10.86 -9.25 12.92
N GLY A 199 11.94 -9.76 12.32
CA GLY A 199 12.03 -9.98 10.88
C GLY A 199 10.97 -10.97 10.37
N ASN A 200 10.59 -11.96 11.15
CA ASN A 200 9.54 -12.92 10.80
C ASN A 200 8.18 -12.25 10.61
N LYS A 201 7.86 -11.17 11.33
CA LYS A 201 6.63 -10.39 11.13
C LYS A 201 6.59 -9.77 9.72
N ILE A 202 7.71 -9.27 9.22
CA ILE A 202 7.82 -8.79 7.82
C ILE A 202 7.70 -9.92 6.81
N ARG A 203 8.30 -11.09 7.08
CA ARG A 203 8.18 -12.27 6.20
C ARG A 203 6.75 -12.79 6.16
N GLN A 204 6.05 -12.81 7.29
CA GLN A 204 4.62 -13.12 7.37
C GLN A 204 3.78 -12.08 6.61
N ALA A 205 4.11 -10.79 6.74
CA ALA A 205 3.47 -9.72 5.98
C ALA A 205 3.62 -9.90 4.47
N GLU A 206 4.79 -10.33 4.00
CA GLU A 206 5.03 -10.63 2.59
C GLU A 206 4.22 -11.84 2.11
N LYS A 207 4.11 -12.90 2.91
CA LYS A 207 3.25 -14.05 2.58
C LYS A 207 1.79 -13.62 2.40
N MET A 208 1.29 -12.80 3.31
CA MET A 208 -0.07 -12.24 3.22
C MET A 208 -0.24 -11.37 1.97
N ARG A 209 0.72 -10.49 1.68
CA ARG A 209 0.72 -9.66 0.46
C ARG A 209 0.70 -10.52 -0.82
N ALA A 210 1.53 -11.55 -0.88
CA ALA A 210 1.60 -12.48 -2.01
C ALA A 210 0.30 -13.29 -2.16
N TRP A 211 -0.25 -13.79 -1.05
CA TRP A 211 -1.52 -14.50 -1.06
C TRP A 211 -2.70 -13.62 -1.49
N SER A 212 -2.75 -12.37 -1.03
CA SER A 212 -3.73 -11.38 -1.49
C SER A 212 -3.67 -11.19 -3.02
N LYS A 213 -2.47 -11.15 -3.62
CA LYS A 213 -2.33 -11.12 -5.09
C LYS A 213 -2.92 -12.37 -5.76
N ILE A 214 -2.67 -13.56 -5.22
CA ILE A 214 -3.24 -14.82 -5.73
C ILE A 214 -4.78 -14.80 -5.64
N LEU A 215 -5.33 -14.34 -4.52
CA LEU A 215 -6.78 -14.23 -4.32
C LEU A 215 -7.39 -13.22 -5.28
N ALA A 216 -6.72 -12.09 -5.55
CA ALA A 216 -7.16 -11.13 -6.55
C ALA A 216 -7.23 -11.76 -7.96
N THR A 217 -6.23 -12.54 -8.36
CA THR A 217 -6.26 -13.28 -9.64
C THR A 217 -7.41 -14.31 -9.68
N LYS A 218 -7.70 -14.97 -8.56
CA LYS A 218 -8.87 -15.87 -8.46
C LYS A 218 -10.18 -15.09 -8.63
N LEU A 219 -10.29 -13.90 -8.06
CA LEU A 219 -11.48 -13.05 -8.23
C LEU A 219 -11.62 -12.54 -9.67
N ASP A 220 -10.51 -12.16 -10.31
CA ASP A 220 -10.49 -11.76 -11.73
C ASP A 220 -10.97 -12.90 -12.64
N SER A 221 -10.66 -14.15 -12.30
CA SER A 221 -11.06 -15.31 -13.09
C SER A 221 -12.58 -15.47 -13.26
N PHE A 222 -13.39 -14.91 -12.36
CA PHE A 222 -14.86 -14.92 -12.48
C PHE A 222 -15.39 -14.04 -13.63
N PHE A 223 -14.57 -13.12 -14.13
CA PHE A 223 -15.00 -12.12 -15.11
C PHE A 223 -14.32 -12.24 -16.47
N LEU A 224 -13.45 -13.23 -16.69
CA LEU A 224 -12.69 -13.39 -17.93
C LEU A 224 -13.57 -13.44 -19.18
N ASP A 225 -14.72 -14.12 -19.13
CA ASP A 225 -15.65 -14.23 -20.26
C ASP A 225 -16.32 -12.88 -20.62
N TYR A 226 -16.38 -11.95 -19.67
CA TYR A 226 -16.96 -10.62 -19.87
C TYR A 226 -15.97 -9.63 -20.48
N ASP A 227 -14.67 -9.91 -20.40
CA ASP A 227 -13.65 -9.02 -20.91
C ASP A 227 -13.59 -9.07 -22.44
N LEU A 228 -13.56 -7.90 -23.07
CA LEU A 228 -13.41 -7.81 -24.51
C LEU A 228 -12.01 -8.30 -24.93
N ASP A 229 -11.97 -9.27 -25.84
CA ASP A 229 -10.74 -9.64 -26.55
C ASP A 229 -10.37 -8.49 -27.51
N ASP A 230 -9.26 -7.82 -27.20
CA ASP A 230 -8.80 -6.61 -27.90
C ASP A 230 -7.46 -6.86 -28.62
N THR A 231 -7.21 -8.11 -29.02
CA THR A 231 -5.99 -8.50 -29.73
C THR A 231 -6.03 -8.18 -31.24
N GLY A 232 -7.14 -7.64 -31.73
CA GLY A 232 -7.36 -7.30 -33.13
C GLY A 232 -6.81 -5.93 -33.56
N PRO A 233 -6.79 -5.65 -34.88
CA PRO A 233 -6.39 -4.33 -35.39
C PRO A 233 -7.41 -3.25 -34.99
N ILE A 234 -6.91 -2.04 -34.70
CA ILE A 234 -7.73 -0.86 -34.35
C ILE A 234 -8.78 -0.62 -35.44
N GLN A 235 -10.05 -0.63 -35.03
CA GLN A 235 -11.18 -0.34 -35.90
C GLN A 235 -11.52 1.15 -35.86
N LEU A 236 -11.43 1.82 -37.02
CA LEU A 236 -11.75 3.26 -37.15
C LEU A 236 -13.24 3.54 -37.30
N VAL A 237 -14.05 2.51 -37.53
CA VAL A 237 -15.49 2.62 -37.76
C VAL A 237 -16.22 1.73 -36.77
N SER A 238 -17.30 2.26 -36.20
CA SER A 238 -18.18 1.55 -35.28
C SER A 238 -19.64 1.79 -35.67
N LYS A 239 -20.49 0.81 -35.39
CA LYS A 239 -21.94 0.89 -35.59
C LYS A 239 -22.62 0.39 -34.31
N ALA A 240 -23.37 1.27 -33.67
CA ALA A 240 -24.20 0.90 -32.53
C ALA A 240 -25.61 0.54 -33.00
N SER A 241 -26.18 -0.53 -32.44
CA SER A 241 -27.60 -0.84 -32.64
C SER A 241 -28.46 0.15 -31.86
N PRO A 242 -29.72 0.38 -32.27
CA PRO A 242 -30.64 1.29 -31.56
C PRO A 242 -30.79 0.98 -30.07
N GLN A 243 -30.64 -0.29 -29.66
CA GLN A 243 -30.75 -0.74 -28.27
C GLN A 243 -29.57 -0.32 -27.40
N LEU A 244 -28.42 0.01 -28.01
CA LEU A 244 -27.24 0.51 -27.31
C LEU A 244 -27.20 2.04 -27.24
N LEU A 245 -28.12 2.73 -27.92
CA LEU A 245 -28.18 4.18 -27.89
C LEU A 245 -28.64 4.68 -26.52
N THR A 246 -27.97 5.72 -26.05
CA THR A 246 -28.28 6.45 -24.82
C THR A 246 -28.64 7.90 -25.17
N HIS A 247 -28.94 8.71 -24.15
CA HIS A 247 -29.13 10.15 -24.34
C HIS A 247 -27.84 10.86 -24.85
N ILE A 248 -26.68 10.21 -24.76
CA ILE A 248 -25.39 10.71 -25.24
C ILE A 248 -25.20 10.22 -26.68
N LEU A 249 -25.24 11.15 -27.64
CA LEU A 249 -25.11 10.86 -29.07
C LEU A 249 -23.80 11.43 -29.64
N THR A 250 -22.66 11.07 -29.03
CA THR A 250 -21.33 11.51 -29.48
C THR A 250 -20.53 10.36 -30.09
N ALA A 251 -19.69 10.66 -31.09
CA ALA A 251 -18.83 9.64 -31.72
C ALA A 251 -17.89 8.95 -30.72
N THR A 252 -17.40 9.67 -29.72
CA THR A 252 -16.51 9.13 -28.67
C THR A 252 -17.21 8.11 -27.77
N THR A 253 -18.51 8.23 -27.55
CA THR A 253 -19.31 7.27 -26.75
C THR A 253 -19.54 5.96 -27.50
N TYR A 254 -19.49 5.96 -28.83
CA TYR A 254 -19.73 4.78 -29.66
C TYR A 254 -18.49 4.32 -30.42
N LYS A 255 -17.29 4.53 -29.87
CA LYS A 255 -16.08 3.87 -30.37
C LYS A 255 -16.25 2.35 -30.40
N TYR A 256 -15.52 1.70 -31.28
CA TYR A 256 -15.67 0.27 -31.56
C TYR A 256 -15.53 -0.57 -30.29
N GLU A 257 -14.48 -0.32 -29.51
CA GLU A 257 -14.19 -1.04 -28.27
C GLU A 257 -15.31 -0.93 -27.23
N TYR A 258 -15.97 0.23 -27.15
CA TYR A 258 -17.06 0.44 -26.19
C TYR A 258 -18.36 -0.24 -26.61
N VAL A 259 -18.70 -0.16 -27.89
CA VAL A 259 -19.88 -0.87 -28.45
C VAL A 259 -19.68 -2.37 -28.32
N LYS A 260 -18.50 -2.89 -28.68
CA LYS A 260 -18.18 -4.31 -28.57
C LYS A 260 -18.15 -4.80 -27.14
N ASN A 261 -17.64 -4.00 -26.20
CA ASN A 261 -17.69 -4.33 -24.79
C ASN A 261 -19.15 -4.49 -24.30
N GLN A 262 -20.06 -3.59 -24.65
CA GLN A 262 -21.47 -3.74 -24.28
C GLN A 262 -22.14 -4.93 -24.94
N GLU A 263 -21.85 -5.20 -26.21
CA GLU A 263 -22.33 -6.40 -26.90
C GLU A 263 -21.85 -7.67 -26.19
N ASN A 264 -20.55 -7.74 -25.84
CA ASN A 264 -19.96 -8.88 -25.15
C ASN A 264 -20.60 -9.10 -23.78
N VAL A 265 -20.68 -8.06 -22.94
CA VAL A 265 -21.28 -8.18 -21.60
C VAL A 265 -22.73 -8.68 -21.69
N ARG A 266 -23.50 -8.20 -22.67
CA ARG A 266 -24.90 -8.60 -22.90
C ARG A 266 -25.04 -9.99 -23.54
N SER A 267 -24.01 -10.50 -24.24
CA SER A 267 -24.05 -11.85 -24.81
C SER A 267 -23.72 -12.93 -23.79
N GLN A 268 -22.94 -12.61 -22.75
CA GLN A 268 -22.55 -13.59 -21.73
C GLN A 268 -23.68 -13.89 -20.73
N SER A 269 -24.50 -12.90 -20.39
CA SER A 269 -25.64 -13.11 -19.49
C SER A 269 -26.72 -12.03 -19.62
N SER A 270 -27.88 -12.28 -19.02
CA SER A 270 -28.86 -11.21 -18.78
C SER A 270 -28.21 -10.10 -17.97
N THR A 271 -28.52 -8.84 -18.29
CA THR A 271 -27.94 -7.68 -17.62
C THR A 271 -28.97 -6.86 -16.86
N LYS A 272 -28.48 -6.17 -15.82
CA LYS A 272 -29.22 -5.20 -15.00
C LYS A 272 -28.48 -3.86 -15.02
N GLY A 273 -29.17 -2.79 -14.66
CA GLY A 273 -28.54 -1.49 -14.41
C GLY A 273 -27.92 -1.45 -13.01
N ILE A 274 -26.91 -0.62 -12.81
CA ILE A 274 -26.29 -0.46 -11.48
C ILE A 274 -27.30 -0.06 -10.39
N TYR A 275 -28.31 0.76 -10.71
CA TYR A 275 -29.39 1.15 -9.78
C TYR A 275 -30.31 0.00 -9.35
N ASP A 276 -30.29 -1.13 -10.08
CA ASP A 276 -31.02 -2.32 -9.65
C ASP A 276 -30.42 -2.92 -8.37
N TYR A 277 -29.12 -2.68 -8.12
CA TYR A 277 -28.40 -3.16 -6.95
C TYR A 277 -28.41 -2.18 -5.76
N LEU A 278 -28.76 -0.91 -5.99
CA LEU A 278 -28.62 0.18 -5.01
C LEU A 278 -29.96 0.68 -4.48
N LYS A 279 -30.08 0.81 -3.16
CA LYS A 279 -31.22 1.46 -2.50
C LYS A 279 -31.13 2.98 -2.66
N SER A 280 -29.92 3.54 -2.57
CA SER A 280 -29.66 4.95 -2.84
C SER A 280 -28.19 5.19 -3.18
N ILE A 281 -27.92 6.27 -3.90
CA ILE A 281 -26.59 6.82 -4.13
C ILE A 281 -26.55 8.27 -3.66
N ALA A 282 -25.43 8.72 -3.12
CA ALA A 282 -25.15 10.12 -2.84
C ALA A 282 -23.70 10.44 -3.19
N ASN A 283 -23.41 11.69 -3.52
CA ASN A 283 -22.02 12.17 -3.42
C ASN A 283 -21.62 12.13 -1.94
N GLY A 284 -20.34 11.95 -1.65
CA GLY A 284 -19.81 12.09 -0.32
C GLY A 284 -20.01 13.48 0.28
N TYR A 285 -19.52 13.66 1.50
CA TYR A 285 -19.60 14.91 2.23
C TYR A 285 -18.59 15.93 1.66
N ASP A 286 -18.98 17.20 1.52
CA ASP A 286 -18.07 18.27 1.05
C ASP A 286 -17.49 18.96 2.27
N GLU A 287 -16.36 18.43 2.76
CA GLU A 287 -15.55 19.06 3.82
C GLU A 287 -14.25 19.60 3.22
N ARG A 288 -13.85 20.80 3.69
CA ARG A 288 -12.67 21.52 3.22
C ARG A 288 -11.64 21.78 4.30
N GLU A 289 -12.02 21.60 5.56
CA GLU A 289 -11.13 21.78 6.70
C GLU A 289 -10.58 20.42 7.14
N ASP A 290 -9.27 20.24 6.98
CA ASP A 290 -8.56 19.11 7.56
C ASP A 290 -8.20 19.47 9.02
N VAL A 291 -8.47 18.54 9.95
CA VAL A 291 -8.10 18.65 11.37
C VAL A 291 -7.06 17.59 11.74
N GLU A 292 -6.35 17.78 12.86
CA GLU A 292 -5.35 16.81 13.33
C GLU A 292 -6.02 15.59 13.99
N ASP A 293 -6.91 15.83 14.94
CA ASP A 293 -7.74 14.82 15.62
C ASP A 293 -9.19 14.89 15.11
N GLY A 294 -9.68 13.79 14.54
CA GLY A 294 -10.98 13.73 13.88
C GLY A 294 -11.26 12.37 13.24
N LEU A 295 -12.31 12.32 12.43
CA LEU A 295 -12.69 11.12 11.68
C LEU A 295 -11.90 11.03 10.38
N PRO A 296 -11.51 9.83 9.93
CA PRO A 296 -10.88 9.64 8.63
C PRO A 296 -11.75 10.19 7.49
N TYR A 297 -11.11 10.88 6.54
CA TYR A 297 -11.75 11.43 5.35
C TYR A 297 -11.19 10.82 4.07
N VAL A 298 -11.97 9.87 3.53
CA VAL A 298 -11.64 9.08 2.35
C VAL A 298 -11.80 9.92 1.08
N LYS A 299 -10.66 10.28 0.48
CA LYS A 299 -10.56 10.94 -0.83
C LYS A 299 -10.38 9.88 -1.93
N VAL A 300 -10.45 10.31 -3.20
CA VAL A 300 -10.29 9.42 -4.38
C VAL A 300 -9.01 8.58 -4.32
N ALA A 301 -7.92 9.11 -3.77
CA ALA A 301 -6.64 8.41 -3.66
C ALA A 301 -6.66 7.23 -2.66
N HIS A 302 -7.63 7.20 -1.74
CA HIS A 302 -7.76 6.19 -0.69
C HIS A 302 -8.70 5.04 -1.10
N VAL A 303 -9.40 5.15 -2.24
CA VAL A 303 -10.23 4.09 -2.80
C VAL A 303 -9.41 3.35 -3.87
N ARG A 304 -9.07 2.09 -3.60
CA ARG A 304 -8.40 1.20 -4.55
C ARG A 304 -9.35 0.08 -4.97
N PRO A 305 -9.07 -0.67 -6.05
CA PRO A 305 -9.90 -1.81 -6.43
C PRO A 305 -10.09 -2.79 -5.26
N GLY A 306 -11.33 -2.84 -4.73
CA GLY A 306 -11.70 -3.72 -3.62
C GLY A 306 -11.16 -3.33 -2.23
N LEU A 307 -10.44 -2.22 -2.08
CA LEU A 307 -9.82 -1.81 -0.81
C LEU A 307 -10.07 -0.33 -0.51
N ILE A 308 -10.25 0.00 0.77
CA ILE A 308 -10.36 1.37 1.28
C ILE A 308 -9.22 1.57 2.27
N GLU A 309 -8.47 2.67 2.12
CA GLU A 309 -7.32 2.98 2.97
C GLU A 309 -7.67 4.03 4.01
N LEU A 310 -7.99 3.62 5.22
CA LEU A 310 -8.36 4.54 6.31
C LEU A 310 -7.11 5.17 6.96
N ASN A 311 -6.04 4.41 7.14
CA ASN A 311 -4.83 4.84 7.86
C ASN A 311 -3.98 5.91 7.16
N GLU A 312 -4.24 6.20 5.88
CA GLU A 312 -3.53 7.25 5.12
C GLU A 312 -4.42 8.49 4.88
N CYS A 313 -5.58 8.58 5.52
CA CYS A 313 -6.51 9.69 5.37
C CYS A 313 -6.06 10.95 6.13
N SER A 314 -6.48 12.11 5.63
CA SER A 314 -6.60 13.29 6.50
C SER A 314 -7.86 13.16 7.35
N ASN A 315 -7.93 13.89 8.46
CA ASN A 315 -9.08 13.85 9.35
C ASN A 315 -9.99 15.05 9.15
N VAL A 316 -11.28 14.85 9.41
CA VAL A 316 -12.31 15.90 9.47
C VAL A 316 -12.96 15.91 10.84
N SER A 317 -13.59 17.02 11.23
CA SER A 317 -14.21 17.15 12.55
C SER A 317 -15.19 16.02 12.84
N TYR A 318 -15.20 15.51 14.09
CA TYR A 318 -16.21 14.57 14.56
C TYR A 318 -17.65 15.13 14.40
N SER A 319 -17.82 16.45 14.46
CA SER A 319 -19.13 17.09 14.24
C SER A 319 -19.66 16.91 12.82
N SER A 320 -18.77 16.81 11.82
CA SER A 320 -19.14 16.64 10.40
C SER A 320 -19.97 15.38 10.18
N MET A 321 -19.82 14.35 11.03
CA MET A 321 -20.62 13.14 10.96
C MET A 321 -22.10 13.36 11.30
N ASN A 322 -22.40 14.32 12.17
CA ASN A 322 -23.78 14.70 12.53
C ASN A 322 -24.42 15.63 11.48
N GLU A 323 -23.59 16.36 10.72
CA GLU A 323 -24.02 17.26 9.64
C GLU A 323 -24.25 16.49 8.33
N ALA A 324 -23.49 15.42 8.11
CA ALA A 324 -23.65 14.54 6.98
C ALA A 324 -25.04 13.86 6.98
N SER A 325 -25.68 13.79 5.81
CA SER A 325 -26.93 13.04 5.69
C SER A 325 -26.69 11.53 5.88
N PRO A 326 -27.70 10.74 6.29
CA PRO A 326 -27.54 9.28 6.44
C PRO A 326 -27.08 8.55 5.17
N LYS A 327 -27.26 9.17 3.99
CA LYS A 327 -26.79 8.62 2.71
C LYS A 327 -25.30 8.86 2.45
N GLN A 328 -24.69 9.81 3.17
CA GLN A 328 -23.29 10.23 3.03
C GLN A 328 -22.36 9.55 4.04
N VAL A 329 -22.90 8.98 5.11
CA VAL A 329 -22.14 8.26 6.15
C VAL A 329 -21.97 6.80 5.74
N PRO A 330 -20.80 6.34 5.25
CA PRO A 330 -20.55 4.95 4.89
C PRO A 330 -20.72 4.02 6.09
N LYS A 331 -21.12 2.77 5.82
CA LYS A 331 -21.30 1.70 6.82
C LYS A 331 -20.82 0.38 6.26
N LEU A 332 -20.51 -0.58 7.14
CA LEU A 332 -20.19 -1.95 6.75
C LEU A 332 -21.18 -2.48 5.68
N GLY A 333 -20.62 -2.99 4.57
CA GLY A 333 -21.36 -3.50 3.42
C GLY A 333 -21.78 -2.44 2.38
N ASP A 334 -21.57 -1.16 2.61
CA ASP A 334 -21.77 -0.13 1.60
C ASP A 334 -20.70 -0.18 0.51
N LEU A 335 -21.03 0.35 -0.67
CA LEU A 335 -20.10 0.47 -1.80
C LEU A 335 -19.64 1.93 -1.93
N LEU A 336 -18.33 2.15 -1.99
CA LEU A 336 -17.74 3.41 -2.42
C LEU A 336 -17.37 3.32 -3.90
N LEU A 337 -17.65 4.38 -4.66
CA LEU A 337 -17.33 4.46 -6.10
C LEU A 337 -16.76 5.84 -6.44
N THR A 338 -15.51 5.90 -6.88
CA THR A 338 -14.89 7.17 -7.27
C THR A 338 -15.55 7.77 -8.51
N ARG A 339 -15.80 9.08 -8.52
CA ARG A 339 -16.58 9.74 -9.58
C ARG A 339 -15.87 10.86 -10.32
N LYS A 340 -14.73 11.36 -9.82
CA LYS A 340 -13.92 12.40 -10.48
C LYS A 340 -12.43 12.06 -10.31
N GLY A 341 -11.60 12.45 -11.28
CA GLY A 341 -10.16 12.19 -11.24
C GLY A 341 -9.86 10.74 -11.64
N SER A 342 -9.33 9.93 -10.73
CA SER A 342 -9.29 8.47 -10.89
C SER A 342 -10.67 7.87 -10.61
N PHE A 343 -11.61 8.08 -11.53
CA PHE A 343 -13.01 7.68 -11.43
C PHE A 343 -13.25 6.23 -11.87
N GLY A 344 -14.37 5.64 -11.42
CA GLY A 344 -14.77 4.28 -11.77
C GLY A 344 -14.16 3.19 -10.88
N ILE A 345 -13.42 3.55 -9.82
CA ILE A 345 -12.83 2.60 -8.89
C ILE A 345 -13.83 2.32 -7.77
N ALA A 346 -14.09 1.04 -7.51
CA ALA A 346 -15.09 0.60 -6.56
C ALA A 346 -14.48 -0.21 -5.41
N ALA A 347 -14.98 -0.02 -4.19
CA ALA A 347 -14.59 -0.81 -3.01
C ALA A 347 -15.76 -0.95 -2.03
N VAL A 348 -15.81 -2.06 -1.32
CA VAL A 348 -16.82 -2.31 -0.29
C VAL A 348 -16.26 -1.89 1.06
N VAL A 349 -17.09 -1.29 1.91
CA VAL A 349 -16.74 -1.03 3.31
C VAL A 349 -16.77 -2.36 4.05
N MET A 350 -15.60 -2.81 4.52
CA MET A 350 -15.40 -4.13 5.13
C MET A 350 -15.13 -4.08 6.64
N GLU A 351 -14.94 -2.88 7.18
CA GLU A 351 -14.74 -2.59 8.61
C GLU A 351 -15.94 -1.79 9.15
N ASP A 352 -16.25 -1.96 10.44
CA ASP A 352 -17.26 -1.18 11.15
C ASP A 352 -16.62 0.06 11.80
N GLU A 353 -15.96 0.88 10.98
CA GLU A 353 -15.29 2.12 11.40
C GLU A 353 -16.07 3.34 10.92
N ASN A 354 -16.12 4.40 11.75
CA ASN A 354 -16.75 5.65 11.39
C ASN A 354 -15.79 6.51 10.57
N PHE A 355 -16.16 6.82 9.33
CA PHE A 355 -15.43 7.75 8.47
C PHE A 355 -16.39 8.47 7.52
N LEU A 356 -15.89 9.49 6.82
CA LEU A 356 -16.62 10.15 5.72
C LEU A 356 -15.82 10.03 4.43
N CYS A 357 -16.49 10.14 3.28
CA CYS A 357 -15.81 10.20 1.98
C CYS A 357 -16.08 11.54 1.28
N SER A 358 -15.14 12.00 0.46
CA SER A 358 -15.25 13.29 -0.22
C SER A 358 -16.35 13.32 -1.28
N SER A 359 -16.74 14.52 -1.71
CA SER A 359 -17.78 14.72 -2.75
C SER A 359 -17.43 14.10 -4.12
N GLU A 360 -16.16 13.73 -4.34
CA GLU A 360 -15.59 13.02 -5.49
C GLU A 360 -15.69 11.50 -5.38
N VAL A 361 -16.28 10.98 -4.29
CA VAL A 361 -16.59 9.57 -4.07
C VAL A 361 -18.10 9.46 -3.87
N PHE A 362 -18.75 8.53 -4.58
CA PHE A 362 -20.13 8.18 -4.30
C PHE A 362 -20.19 7.23 -3.10
N CYS A 363 -21.13 7.50 -2.18
CA CYS A 363 -21.57 6.53 -1.17
C CYS A 363 -22.84 5.84 -1.68
N CYS A 364 -22.74 4.53 -1.92
CA CYS A 364 -23.80 3.72 -2.51
C CYS A 364 -24.34 2.76 -1.45
N LYS A 365 -25.62 2.94 -1.07
CA LYS A 365 -26.33 2.05 -0.13
C LYS A 365 -26.89 0.86 -0.89
N PRO A 366 -26.55 -0.39 -0.53
CA PRO A 366 -26.99 -1.57 -1.26
C PRO A 366 -28.47 -1.91 -0.97
N LYS A 367 -29.13 -2.60 -1.92
CA LYS A 367 -30.36 -3.37 -1.61
C LYS A 367 -30.04 -4.70 -0.94
N ASN A 368 -28.91 -5.30 -1.32
CA ASN A 368 -28.37 -6.53 -0.75
C ASN A 368 -26.85 -6.39 -0.62
N ALA A 369 -26.33 -6.31 0.61
CA ALA A 369 -24.91 -6.14 0.88
C ALA A 369 -24.06 -7.31 0.37
N ALA A 370 -24.61 -8.53 0.33
CA ALA A 370 -23.88 -9.71 -0.13
C ALA A 370 -23.48 -9.64 -1.62
N LEU A 371 -24.14 -8.80 -2.42
CA LEU A 371 -23.80 -8.60 -3.84
C LEU A 371 -22.74 -7.53 -4.07
N MET A 372 -22.40 -6.72 -3.06
CA MET A 372 -21.48 -5.59 -3.22
C MET A 372 -20.05 -6.02 -3.56
N PRO A 373 -19.48 -7.09 -3.00
CA PRO A 373 -18.15 -7.55 -3.39
C PRO A 373 -18.06 -7.91 -4.88
N VAL A 374 -19.05 -8.67 -5.38
CA VAL A 374 -19.15 -9.07 -6.79
C VAL A 374 -19.31 -7.84 -7.69
N LEU A 375 -20.22 -6.92 -7.31
CA LEU A 375 -20.45 -5.68 -8.04
C LEU A 375 -19.19 -4.81 -8.08
N ALA A 376 -18.53 -4.59 -6.93
CA ALA A 376 -17.31 -3.81 -6.85
C ALA A 376 -16.22 -4.38 -7.76
N TRP A 377 -16.03 -5.70 -7.74
CA TRP A 377 -15.02 -6.35 -8.56
C TRP A 377 -15.33 -6.25 -10.06
N PHE A 378 -16.58 -6.48 -10.47
CA PHE A 378 -16.99 -6.29 -11.86
C PHE A 378 -16.77 -4.84 -12.33
N LEU A 379 -17.11 -3.85 -11.50
CA LEU A 379 -16.88 -2.44 -11.84
C LEU A 379 -15.39 -2.15 -12.06
N ASN A 380 -14.50 -2.81 -11.33
CA ASN A 380 -13.05 -2.70 -11.46
C ASN A 380 -12.46 -3.56 -12.60
N SER A 381 -13.20 -4.52 -13.16
CA SER A 381 -12.72 -5.37 -14.25
C SER A 381 -12.50 -4.58 -15.54
N LYS A 382 -11.81 -5.17 -16.52
CA LYS A 382 -11.59 -4.51 -17.83
C LYS A 382 -12.93 -4.17 -18.48
N ALA A 383 -13.91 -5.09 -18.44
CA ALA A 383 -15.26 -4.86 -18.92
C ALA A 383 -15.95 -3.67 -18.22
N GLY A 384 -15.87 -3.57 -16.89
CA GLY A 384 -16.43 -2.45 -16.13
C GLY A 384 -15.76 -1.11 -16.45
N GLN A 385 -14.42 -1.09 -16.47
CA GLN A 385 -13.63 0.12 -16.75
C GLN A 385 -13.83 0.66 -18.16
N LEU A 386 -14.07 -0.20 -19.16
CA LEU A 386 -14.43 0.23 -20.51
C LEU A 386 -15.76 0.98 -20.54
N GLN A 387 -16.74 0.58 -19.73
CA GLN A 387 -18.03 1.29 -19.63
C GLN A 387 -17.88 2.64 -18.93
N PHE A 388 -17.05 2.75 -17.88
CA PHE A 388 -16.75 4.04 -17.26
C PHE A 388 -16.10 5.01 -18.24
N LYS A 389 -15.11 4.54 -19.02
CA LYS A 389 -14.49 5.35 -20.07
C LYS A 389 -15.49 5.79 -21.13
N GLN A 390 -16.37 4.87 -21.57
CA GLN A 390 -17.43 5.14 -22.54
C GLN A 390 -18.36 6.28 -22.13
N PHE A 391 -18.76 6.31 -20.86
CA PHE A 391 -19.74 7.26 -20.32
C PHE A 391 -19.12 8.37 -19.48
N SER A 392 -17.82 8.59 -19.65
CA SER A 392 -17.10 9.66 -18.97
C SER A 392 -17.56 11.05 -19.42
N THR A 393 -17.42 12.00 -18.50
CA THR A 393 -17.75 13.42 -18.66
C THR A 393 -16.54 14.27 -18.31
N GLY A 394 -16.46 15.48 -18.88
CA GLY A 394 -15.36 16.41 -18.63
C GLY A 394 -14.12 16.09 -19.47
N THR A 395 -13.49 17.13 -20.00
CA THR A 395 -12.26 17.02 -20.81
C THR A 395 -11.01 17.07 -19.93
N THR A 396 -10.93 18.04 -19.03
CA THR A 396 -9.75 18.28 -18.18
C THR A 396 -9.69 17.37 -16.95
N MET A 397 -10.84 17.15 -16.30
CA MET A 397 -10.95 16.25 -15.16
C MET A 397 -12.09 15.26 -15.44
N PRO A 398 -11.77 14.11 -16.07
CA PRO A 398 -12.75 13.09 -16.36
C PRO A 398 -13.46 12.60 -15.10
N GLY A 399 -14.72 12.25 -15.26
CA GLY A 399 -15.56 11.71 -14.20
C GLY A 399 -16.85 11.11 -14.73
N ILE A 400 -17.69 10.63 -13.83
CA ILE A 400 -19.03 10.13 -14.15
C ILE A 400 -20.06 10.80 -13.24
N ASN A 401 -21.18 11.23 -13.83
CA ASN A 401 -22.33 11.76 -13.09
C ASN A 401 -23.38 10.63 -12.89
N GLN A 402 -24.37 10.86 -12.03
CA GLN A 402 -25.39 9.85 -11.74
C GLN A 402 -26.27 9.49 -12.94
N GLU A 403 -26.50 10.45 -13.85
CA GLU A 403 -27.27 10.21 -15.09
C GLU A 403 -26.55 9.24 -16.02
N ASN A 404 -25.24 9.45 -16.24
CA ASN A 404 -24.41 8.58 -17.08
C ASN A 404 -24.16 7.22 -16.43
N LEU A 405 -24.07 7.18 -15.10
CA LEU A 405 -23.94 5.95 -14.33
C LEU A 405 -25.11 4.99 -14.59
N ALA A 406 -26.30 5.51 -14.93
CA ALA A 406 -27.46 4.69 -15.31
C ALA A 406 -27.22 3.83 -16.57
N ASN A 407 -26.25 4.19 -17.40
CA ASN A 407 -25.94 3.46 -18.63
C ASN A 407 -24.98 2.29 -18.41
N ILE A 408 -24.41 2.14 -17.22
CA ILE A 408 -23.54 1.00 -16.90
C ILE A 408 -24.38 -0.26 -16.79
N VAL A 409 -24.06 -1.24 -17.63
CA VAL A 409 -24.67 -2.58 -17.63
C VAL A 409 -23.84 -3.54 -16.79
N ILE A 410 -24.54 -4.25 -15.91
CA ILE A 410 -23.97 -5.20 -14.96
C ILE A 410 -24.53 -6.58 -15.28
N PRO A 411 -23.71 -7.65 -15.31
CA PRO A 411 -24.20 -9.02 -15.38
C PRO A 411 -25.21 -9.30 -14.26
N ASP A 412 -26.23 -10.10 -14.53
CA ASP A 412 -27.17 -10.51 -13.49
C ASP A 412 -26.55 -11.61 -12.62
N PHE A 413 -26.14 -11.24 -11.41
CA PHE A 413 -25.49 -12.15 -10.46
C PHE A 413 -26.48 -13.04 -9.68
N THR A 414 -27.78 -13.02 -10.00
CA THR A 414 -28.82 -13.75 -9.24
C THR A 414 -28.54 -15.26 -9.09
N TYR A 415 -27.91 -15.86 -10.10
CA TYR A 415 -27.62 -17.31 -10.12
C TYR A 415 -26.13 -17.64 -9.88
N TRP A 416 -25.33 -16.67 -9.47
CA TRP A 416 -23.92 -16.88 -9.18
C TRP A 416 -23.74 -17.49 -7.79
N ASP A 417 -22.62 -18.21 -7.60
CA ASP A 417 -22.17 -18.62 -6.27
C ASP A 417 -21.52 -17.42 -5.55
N VAL A 418 -22.38 -16.51 -5.08
CA VAL A 418 -21.99 -15.28 -4.38
C VAL A 418 -21.27 -15.60 -3.07
N SER A 419 -21.60 -16.72 -2.41
CA SER A 419 -20.93 -17.12 -1.17
C SER A 419 -19.46 -17.41 -1.43
N LYS A 420 -19.16 -18.27 -2.42
CA LYS A 420 -17.79 -18.60 -2.79
C LYS A 420 -16.99 -17.36 -3.19
N PHE A 421 -17.59 -16.45 -3.96
CA PHE A 421 -16.93 -15.20 -4.32
C PHE A 421 -16.60 -14.35 -3.08
N ASN A 422 -17.58 -14.18 -2.20
CA ASN A 422 -17.42 -13.37 -0.99
C ASN A 422 -16.40 -13.96 -0.02
N ASP A 423 -16.27 -15.28 0.08
CA ASP A 423 -15.26 -15.93 0.91
C ASP A 423 -13.84 -15.61 0.38
N ILE A 424 -13.63 -15.69 -0.93
CA ILE A 424 -12.35 -15.32 -1.56
C ILE A 424 -12.08 -13.81 -1.38
N TYR A 425 -13.09 -12.97 -1.58
CA TYR A 425 -12.98 -11.52 -1.41
C TYR A 425 -12.63 -11.14 0.04
N LYS A 426 -13.28 -11.78 1.02
CA LYS A 426 -13.00 -11.57 2.44
C LYS A 426 -11.55 -11.92 2.76
N ASN A 427 -11.06 -13.06 2.29
CA ASN A 427 -9.66 -13.44 2.49
C ASN A 427 -8.69 -12.48 1.77
N PHE A 428 -9.04 -12.00 0.57
CA PHE A 428 -8.24 -11.00 -0.15
C PHE A 428 -8.07 -9.72 0.68
N TYR A 429 -9.18 -9.24 1.24
CA TYR A 429 -9.24 -8.05 2.07
C TYR A 429 -8.44 -8.24 3.37
N LEU A 430 -8.69 -9.33 4.10
CA LEU A 430 -8.00 -9.62 5.36
C LEU A 430 -6.50 -9.82 5.16
N ALA A 431 -6.08 -10.48 4.08
CA ALA A 431 -4.66 -10.65 3.78
C ALA A 431 -3.96 -9.30 3.52
N ASP A 432 -4.58 -8.35 2.82
CA ASP A 432 -4.01 -7.00 2.65
C ASP A 432 -3.93 -6.24 3.98
N ARG A 433 -5.00 -6.28 4.78
CA ARG A 433 -5.06 -5.65 6.12
C ARG A 433 -3.99 -6.21 7.06
N LEU A 434 -3.93 -7.53 7.21
CA LEU A 434 -2.99 -8.22 8.10
C LEU A 434 -1.54 -8.06 7.64
N SER A 435 -1.28 -7.97 6.33
CA SER A 435 0.06 -7.61 5.83
C SER A 435 0.51 -6.26 6.40
N LYS A 436 -0.34 -5.24 6.38
CA LYS A 436 -0.02 -3.91 6.95
C LYS A 436 0.14 -3.96 8.47
N ALA A 437 -0.77 -4.65 9.16
CA ALA A 437 -0.70 -4.83 10.62
C ALA A 437 0.62 -5.50 11.03
N LEU A 438 1.04 -6.57 10.34
CA LEU A 438 2.31 -7.25 10.60
C LEU A 438 3.54 -6.36 10.35
N THR A 439 3.52 -5.50 9.32
CA THR A 439 4.60 -4.52 9.14
C THR A 439 4.64 -3.46 10.24
N THR A 440 3.47 -3.08 10.76
CA THR A 440 3.34 -2.14 11.88
C THR A 440 3.84 -2.79 13.17
N ALA A 441 3.48 -4.05 13.41
CA ALA A 441 3.95 -4.83 14.56
C ALA A 441 5.48 -4.93 14.59
N ALA A 442 6.11 -5.21 13.45
CA ALA A 442 7.58 -5.26 13.35
C ALA A 442 8.23 -3.92 13.74
N LYS A 443 7.65 -2.79 13.34
CA LYS A 443 8.12 -1.45 13.72
C LYS A 443 7.95 -1.23 15.23
N ILE A 444 6.76 -1.50 15.77
CA ILE A 444 6.43 -1.32 17.18
C ILE A 444 7.37 -2.14 18.07
N TYR A 445 7.59 -3.42 17.75
CA TYR A 445 8.54 -4.24 18.53
C TYR A 445 9.92 -3.60 18.64
N VAL A 446 10.45 -2.99 17.57
CA VAL A 446 11.76 -2.32 17.64
C VAL A 446 11.69 -1.06 18.50
N GLU A 447 10.61 -0.28 18.40
CA GLU A 447 10.41 0.94 19.20
C GLU A 447 10.29 0.60 20.69
N GLU A 448 9.47 -0.39 21.07
CA GLU A 448 9.29 -0.79 22.46
C GLU A 448 10.56 -1.38 23.10
N ILE A 449 11.42 -2.03 22.31
CA ILE A 449 12.73 -2.48 22.80
C ILE A 449 13.67 -1.29 23.02
N ILE A 450 13.67 -0.30 22.11
CA ILE A 450 14.48 0.92 22.25
C ILE A 450 14.04 1.72 23.48
N ASP A 451 12.73 1.84 23.70
CA ASP A 451 12.14 2.60 24.81
C ASP A 451 12.17 1.82 26.14
N GLY A 452 12.49 0.52 26.09
CA GLY A 452 12.68 -0.35 27.26
C GLY A 452 11.38 -0.88 27.87
N HIS A 453 10.24 -0.71 27.20
CA HIS A 453 8.96 -1.29 27.61
C HIS A 453 8.86 -2.79 27.29
N LEU A 454 9.67 -3.26 26.33
CA LEU A 454 9.79 -4.67 26.00
C LEU A 454 11.25 -5.13 26.10
N SER A 455 11.53 -6.18 26.86
CA SER A 455 12.90 -6.67 26.99
C SER A 455 13.31 -7.56 25.81
N GLU A 456 14.61 -7.53 25.46
CA GLU A 456 15.16 -8.45 24.46
C GLU A 456 14.94 -9.92 24.86
N ALA A 457 14.98 -10.23 26.16
CA ALA A 457 14.79 -11.59 26.68
C ALA A 457 13.38 -12.14 26.43
N GLU A 458 12.34 -11.30 26.51
CA GLU A 458 10.96 -11.68 26.18
C GLU A 458 10.84 -12.06 24.71
N ILE A 459 11.39 -11.24 23.82
CA ILE A 459 11.40 -11.49 22.38
C ILE A 459 12.17 -12.78 22.03
N VAL A 460 13.33 -12.97 22.65
CA VAL A 460 14.14 -14.19 22.46
C VAL A 460 13.37 -15.42 22.91
N SER A 461 12.69 -15.34 24.05
CA SER A 461 11.88 -16.46 24.58
C SER A 461 10.72 -16.80 23.64
N ALA A 462 10.03 -15.79 23.11
CA ALA A 462 8.95 -15.99 22.15
C ALA A 462 9.45 -16.67 20.86
N GLN A 463 10.59 -16.25 20.33
CA GLN A 463 11.18 -16.89 19.13
C GLN A 463 11.62 -18.33 19.39
N GLN A 464 12.17 -18.62 20.57
CA GLN A 464 12.58 -19.98 20.94
C GLN A 464 11.37 -20.91 21.12
N ALA A 465 10.27 -20.41 21.69
CA ALA A 465 9.01 -21.14 21.77
C ALA A 465 8.47 -21.44 20.36
N LEU A 466 8.45 -20.45 19.45
CA LEU A 466 8.05 -20.65 18.06
C LEU A 466 8.90 -21.71 17.35
N ASP A 467 10.23 -21.68 17.54
CA ASP A 467 11.14 -22.68 16.96
C ASP A 467 10.89 -24.10 17.55
N ALA A 468 10.31 -24.19 18.75
CA ALA A 468 9.85 -25.44 19.38
C ALA A 468 8.42 -25.85 18.99
N GLY A 469 7.74 -25.06 18.15
CA GLY A 469 6.36 -25.31 17.72
C GLY A 469 5.28 -24.83 18.70
N ASP A 470 5.64 -23.94 19.63
CA ASP A 470 4.73 -23.30 20.59
C ASP A 470 4.57 -21.82 20.25
N ASP A 471 3.37 -21.42 19.84
CA ASP A 471 3.04 -20.05 19.46
C ASP A 471 2.42 -19.23 20.61
N SER A 472 2.27 -19.80 21.82
CA SER A 472 1.58 -19.15 22.93
C SER A 472 2.18 -17.81 23.34
N LEU A 473 3.51 -17.70 23.37
CA LEU A 473 4.20 -16.45 23.68
C LEU A 473 4.11 -15.43 22.55
N ASP A 474 4.08 -15.87 21.30
CA ASP A 474 3.91 -14.98 20.14
C ASP A 474 2.50 -14.38 20.13
N ARG A 475 1.49 -15.22 20.38
CA ARG A 475 0.09 -14.81 20.55
C ARG A 475 -0.05 -13.78 21.67
N ALA A 476 0.48 -14.07 22.86
CA ALA A 476 0.39 -13.17 24.00
C ALA A 476 1.04 -11.80 23.74
N LEU A 477 2.12 -11.73 22.96
CA LEU A 477 2.74 -10.45 22.57
C LEU A 477 1.88 -9.69 21.55
N LEU A 478 1.28 -10.37 20.59
CA LEU A 478 0.41 -9.76 19.59
C LEU A 478 -0.92 -9.26 20.18
N GLU A 479 -1.48 -9.97 21.17
CA GLU A 479 -2.70 -9.56 21.90
C GLU A 479 -2.55 -8.23 22.65
N ARG A 480 -1.33 -7.91 23.08
CA ARG A 480 -0.99 -6.66 23.80
C ARG A 480 -0.82 -5.46 22.86
N MET A 481 -0.83 -5.67 21.55
CA MET A 481 -0.40 -4.67 20.59
C MET A 481 -1.53 -3.79 20.10
N THR A 482 -1.34 -2.47 20.13
CA THR A 482 -2.18 -1.48 19.45
C THR A 482 -1.38 -0.75 18.37
N ALA A 483 -2.01 0.17 17.64
CA ALA A 483 -1.30 0.99 16.65
C ALA A 483 -0.25 1.95 17.28
N GLU A 484 -0.41 2.29 18.57
CA GLU A 484 0.43 3.25 19.29
C GLU A 484 1.51 2.60 20.16
N GLY A 485 1.47 1.27 20.35
CA GLY A 485 2.49 0.56 21.13
C GLY A 485 1.99 -0.72 21.78
N ILE A 486 2.81 -1.30 22.65
CA ILE A 486 2.44 -2.45 23.49
C ILE A 486 1.77 -1.96 24.77
N ASP A 487 0.62 -2.54 25.13
CA ASP A 487 -0.22 -2.18 26.28
C ASP A 487 -0.68 -0.70 26.29
N SER A 488 -0.58 -0.01 25.14
CA SER A 488 -1.04 1.36 24.95
C SER A 488 -2.56 1.44 24.83
N GLU A 489 -3.16 2.58 25.19
CA GLU A 489 -4.59 2.83 24.97
C GLU A 489 -4.91 2.85 23.46
N GLY A 490 -6.00 2.20 23.04
CA GLY A 490 -6.44 2.17 21.64
C GLY A 490 -7.08 0.85 21.24
N GLU A 491 -7.54 0.77 19.99
CA GLU A 491 -8.02 -0.48 19.41
C GLU A 491 -6.85 -1.45 19.20
N PRO A 492 -7.06 -2.77 19.41
CA PRO A 492 -6.06 -3.77 19.11
C PRO A 492 -5.58 -3.67 17.65
N LEU A 493 -4.29 -3.89 17.43
CA LEU A 493 -3.73 -3.95 16.07
C LEU A 493 -4.23 -5.18 15.30
N PHE A 494 -4.60 -6.23 16.04
CA PHE A 494 -5.17 -7.47 15.53
C PHE A 494 -6.47 -7.78 16.28
N ASP A 495 -7.61 -7.65 15.59
CA ASP A 495 -8.92 -7.91 16.21
C ASP A 495 -9.12 -9.37 16.65
N ASP A 496 -8.50 -10.31 15.92
CA ASP A 496 -8.66 -11.74 16.11
C ASP A 496 -7.35 -12.47 15.78
N ILE A 497 -6.65 -12.91 16.84
CA ILE A 497 -5.36 -13.60 16.74
C ILE A 497 -5.53 -15.00 16.16
N ASP A 498 -6.60 -15.72 16.49
CA ASP A 498 -6.85 -17.05 15.90
C ASP A 498 -7.03 -16.94 14.39
N GLN A 499 -7.80 -15.95 13.94
CA GLN A 499 -7.96 -15.65 12.51
C GLN A 499 -6.63 -15.31 11.83
N LEU A 500 -5.73 -14.57 12.49
CA LEU A 500 -4.40 -14.28 11.94
C LEU A 500 -3.62 -15.58 11.67
N TYR A 501 -3.55 -16.51 12.62
CA TYR A 501 -2.81 -17.76 12.44
C TYR A 501 -3.47 -18.68 11.42
N ASP A 502 -4.80 -18.80 11.43
CA ASP A 502 -5.54 -19.56 10.42
C ASP A 502 -5.28 -19.05 8.99
N LEU A 503 -5.24 -17.72 8.82
CA LEU A 503 -4.94 -17.11 7.52
C LEU A 503 -3.45 -17.22 7.15
N LEU A 504 -2.52 -17.21 8.12
CA LEU A 504 -1.10 -17.46 7.87
C LEU A 504 -0.86 -18.88 7.34
N ASP A 505 -1.55 -19.86 7.89
CA ASP A 505 -1.47 -21.24 7.42
C ASP A 505 -2.09 -21.41 6.04
N GLN A 506 -3.25 -20.79 5.78
CA GLN A 506 -3.86 -20.78 4.44
C GLN A 506 -2.96 -20.09 3.40
N ALA A 507 -2.36 -18.95 3.74
CA ALA A 507 -1.42 -18.24 2.88
C ALA A 507 -0.21 -19.11 2.55
N LYS A 508 0.36 -19.79 3.56
CA LYS A 508 1.48 -20.72 3.37
C LYS A 508 1.11 -21.85 2.41
N GLN A 509 0.00 -22.54 2.65
CA GLN A 509 -0.47 -23.64 1.79
C GLN A 509 -0.71 -23.18 0.34
N ALA A 510 -1.28 -21.99 0.16
CA ALA A 510 -1.54 -21.43 -1.17
C ALA A 510 -0.25 -21.10 -1.95
N LEU A 511 0.77 -20.57 -1.26
CA LEU A 511 2.06 -20.24 -1.86
C LEU A 511 2.85 -21.51 -2.21
N ASP A 512 2.88 -22.50 -1.30
CA ASP A 512 3.55 -23.78 -1.56
C ASP A 512 2.93 -24.50 -2.79
N ALA A 513 1.61 -24.38 -2.98
CA ALA A 513 0.92 -24.91 -4.16
C ALA A 513 1.24 -24.15 -5.46
N ASP A 514 1.38 -22.83 -5.40
CA ASP A 514 1.70 -21.97 -6.56
C ASP A 514 3.14 -22.20 -7.05
N ASP A 515 4.10 -22.31 -6.11
CA ASP A 515 5.50 -22.62 -6.42
C ASP A 515 5.63 -24.00 -7.11
N THR A 516 4.89 -25.01 -6.62
CA THR A 516 4.86 -26.34 -7.23
C THR A 516 4.30 -26.32 -8.66
N MET A 517 3.34 -25.43 -8.94
CA MET A 517 2.78 -25.26 -10.28
C MET A 517 3.71 -24.46 -11.22
N ALA A 518 4.57 -23.60 -10.68
CA ALA A 518 5.55 -22.85 -11.47
C ALA A 518 6.79 -23.68 -11.87
N GLU A 519 7.12 -24.72 -11.10
CA GLU A 519 8.23 -25.64 -11.38
C GLU A 519 7.87 -26.84 -12.29
N ALA A 520 6.58 -27.15 -12.46
CA ALA A 520 6.05 -28.23 -13.29
C ALA A 520 5.74 -27.78 -14.74
#